data_AF-A0A3B6CHI6-F1
#
_entry.id   AF-A0A3B6CHI6-F1
#
_cell.length_a   1.000
_cell.length_b   1.000
_cell.length_c   1.000
_cell.angle_alpha   90.00
_cell.angle_beta   90.00
_cell.angle_gamma   90.00
#
_symmetry.space_group_name_H-M   'P 1'
#
loop_
_entity.id
_entity.type
_entity.pdbx_description
1 polymer ?
#
loop_
_entity_poly.entity_id
_entity_poly.type
_entity_poly.pdbx_seq_one_letter_code
_entity_poly.pdbx_strand_id
1 'polypeptide(L)'
;MSSSSRRSRTRRAGSSPSISEEQISELLSKLQALLPESQARNGAHRGSAARVLQETCNYIRSLHREVDDLSETLAALLASDAVTAEQAAVIRSLLM
;
A
#
# COMPACT_ATOMS: atom_id res chain seq x y z
N MET A 1 61.12 -26.58 -8.22
CA MET A 1 60.32 -25.33 -8.17
C MET A 1 58.87 -25.71 -8.44
N SER A 2 58.10 -25.93 -7.37
CA SER A 2 56.71 -26.40 -7.49
C SER A 2 55.76 -25.19 -7.41
N SER A 3 55.19 -24.80 -8.55
CA SER A 3 54.28 -23.65 -8.60
C SER A 3 52.84 -24.13 -8.39
N SER A 4 52.33 -23.89 -7.18
CA SER A 4 50.96 -24.22 -6.76
C SER A 4 49.93 -23.41 -7.54
N SER A 5 49.08 -24.10 -8.31
CA SER A 5 47.88 -23.55 -8.94
C SER A 5 46.88 -23.08 -7.88
N ARG A 6 46.89 -21.78 -7.58
CA ARG A 6 45.84 -21.12 -6.78
C ARG A 6 44.58 -21.02 -7.63
N ARG A 7 43.75 -22.04 -7.54
CA ARG A 7 42.41 -22.06 -8.14
C ARG A 7 41.55 -21.08 -7.35
N SER A 8 41.46 -19.84 -7.84
CA SER A 8 40.55 -18.81 -7.34
C SER A 8 39.13 -19.33 -7.43
N ARG A 9 38.63 -19.85 -6.31
CA ARG A 9 37.26 -20.30 -6.15
C ARG A 9 36.40 -19.05 -6.13
N THR A 10 35.84 -18.70 -7.29
CA THR A 10 34.85 -17.65 -7.43
C THR A 10 33.78 -17.88 -6.36
N ARG A 11 33.66 -16.91 -5.46
CA ARG A 11 32.60 -16.91 -4.45
C ARG A 11 31.31 -16.75 -5.24
N ARG A 12 30.52 -17.83 -5.31
CA ARG A 12 29.13 -17.76 -5.79
C ARG A 12 28.48 -16.62 -5.02
N ALA A 13 28.23 -15.52 -5.72
CA ALA A 13 27.42 -14.44 -5.22
C ALA A 13 26.13 -15.07 -4.70
N GLY A 14 25.83 -14.84 -3.42
CA GLY A 14 24.63 -15.33 -2.79
C GLY A 14 23.45 -14.91 -3.67
N SER A 15 22.75 -15.89 -4.20
CA SER A 15 21.45 -15.67 -4.82
C SER A 15 20.61 -14.95 -3.79
N SER A 16 20.26 -13.69 -4.05
CA SER A 16 19.10 -13.09 -3.38
C SER A 16 17.96 -14.12 -3.49
N PRO A 17 17.20 -14.37 -2.43
CA PRO A 17 16.08 -15.30 -2.51
C PRO A 17 15.17 -14.79 -3.63
N SER A 18 15.08 -15.57 -4.70
CA SER A 18 14.13 -15.28 -5.78
C SER A 18 12.76 -15.35 -5.15
N ILE A 19 12.00 -14.26 -5.22
CA ILE A 19 10.58 -14.26 -4.85
C ILE A 19 9.92 -15.43 -5.58
N SER A 20 9.22 -16.29 -4.84
CA SER A 20 8.54 -17.45 -5.43
C SER A 20 7.19 -17.03 -6.03
N GLU A 21 6.70 -17.80 -7.00
CA GLU A 21 5.40 -17.55 -7.63
C GLU A 21 4.26 -17.63 -6.59
N GLU A 22 4.39 -18.50 -5.58
CA GLU A 22 3.44 -18.60 -4.47
C GLU A 22 3.40 -17.30 -3.66
N GLN A 23 4.55 -16.68 -3.37
CA GLN A 23 4.61 -15.41 -2.67
C GLN A 23 3.97 -14.28 -3.49
N ILE A 24 4.15 -14.27 -4.81
CA ILE A 24 3.50 -13.31 -5.72
C ILE A 24 1.98 -13.49 -5.70
N SER A 25 1.52 -14.74 -5.83
CA SER A 25 0.08 -15.08 -5.79
C SER A 25 -0.56 -14.71 -4.46
N GLU A 26 0.11 -14.98 -3.34
CA GLU A 26 -0.37 -14.60 -2.00
C GLU A 26 -0.49 -13.07 -1.87
N LEU A 27 0.51 -12.33 -2.34
CA LEU A 27 0.48 -10.86 -2.32
C LEU A 27 -0.68 -10.32 -3.16
N LEU A 28 -0.84 -10.82 -4.38
CA LEU A 28 -1.95 -10.40 -5.27
C LEU A 28 -3.31 -10.71 -4.64
N SER A 29 -3.45 -11.85 -3.96
CA SER A 29 -4.67 -12.21 -3.23
C SER A 29 -4.97 -11.21 -2.11
N LYS A 30 -3.96 -10.84 -1.32
CA LYS A 30 -4.10 -9.82 -0.26
C LYS A 30 -4.47 -8.45 -0.83
N LEU A 31 -3.80 -8.02 -1.89
CA LEU A 31 -4.11 -6.75 -2.56
C LEU A 31 -5.53 -6.73 -3.10
N GLN A 32 -5.95 -7.83 -3.73
CA GLN A 32 -7.30 -7.95 -4.26
C GLN A 32 -8.35 -7.84 -3.14
N ALA A 33 -8.15 -8.48 -1.98
CA ALA A 33 -9.08 -8.41 -0.85
C ALA A 33 -9.25 -6.99 -0.26
N LEU A 34 -8.25 -6.11 -0.44
CA LEU A 34 -8.29 -4.72 0.02
C LEU A 34 -8.99 -3.78 -0.96
N LEU A 35 -9.23 -4.20 -2.20
CA LEU A 35 -9.88 -3.36 -3.22
C LEU A 35 -11.39 -3.31 -3.01
N PRO A 36 -12.02 -2.13 -3.12
CA PRO A 36 -13.48 -2.00 -2.97
C PRO A 36 -14.25 -2.78 -4.06
N GLU A 37 -13.71 -2.89 -5.28
CA GLU A 37 -14.34 -3.67 -6.36
C GLU A 37 -14.36 -5.18 -6.11
N SER A 38 -13.40 -5.72 -5.34
CA SER A 38 -13.41 -7.15 -4.99
C SER A 38 -14.51 -7.47 -3.99
N GLN A 39 -14.82 -6.53 -3.10
CA GLN A 39 -15.89 -6.62 -2.11
C GLN A 39 -17.27 -6.43 -2.74
N ALA A 40 -17.40 -5.54 -3.73
CA ALA A 40 -18.66 -5.27 -4.42
C ALA A 40 -19.11 -6.43 -5.35
N ARG A 41 -18.17 -7.25 -5.82
CA ARG A 41 -18.43 -8.26 -6.85
C ARG A 41 -17.95 -9.64 -6.43
N ASN A 42 -18.53 -10.16 -5.33
CA ASN A 42 -18.49 -11.55 -4.84
C ASN A 42 -17.66 -12.53 -5.71
N GLY A 43 -16.33 -12.43 -5.62
CA GLY A 43 -15.36 -13.41 -6.11
C GLY A 43 -15.20 -13.60 -7.63
N ALA A 44 -15.95 -12.90 -8.50
CA ALA A 44 -16.04 -13.30 -9.91
C ALA A 44 -14.97 -12.69 -10.84
N HIS A 45 -14.31 -11.59 -10.46
CA HIS A 45 -13.40 -10.87 -11.36
C HIS A 45 -11.95 -10.94 -10.86
N ARG A 46 -11.26 -12.04 -11.17
CA ARG A 46 -9.81 -12.16 -10.97
C ARG A 46 -9.10 -11.51 -12.17
N GLY A 47 -8.82 -10.22 -12.06
CA GLY A 47 -8.04 -9.48 -13.05
C GLY A 47 -6.60 -9.99 -13.16
N SER A 48 -5.91 -9.66 -14.25
CA SER A 48 -4.47 -9.94 -14.37
C SER A 48 -3.67 -9.26 -13.24
N ALA A 49 -2.47 -9.78 -12.92
CA ALA A 49 -1.61 -9.19 -11.90
C ALA A 49 -1.37 -7.67 -12.12
N ALA A 50 -1.15 -7.28 -13.38
CA ALA A 50 -0.98 -5.88 -13.76
C ALA A 50 -2.24 -5.04 -13.45
N ARG A 51 -3.44 -5.59 -13.68
CA ARG A 51 -4.70 -4.91 -13.37
C ARG A 51 -4.90 -4.77 -11.86
N VAL A 52 -4.66 -5.82 -11.08
CA VAL A 52 -4.76 -5.77 -9.61
C VAL A 52 -3.83 -4.69 -9.06
N LEU A 53 -2.57 -4.67 -9.50
CA LEU A 53 -1.61 -3.65 -9.08
C LEU A 53 -2.05 -2.23 -9.47
N GLN A 54 -2.56 -2.05 -10.69
CA GLN A 54 -3.05 -0.76 -11.15
C GLN A 54 -4.25 -0.28 -10.31
N GLU A 55 -5.22 -1.15 -10.06
CA GLU A 55 -6.38 -0.86 -9.20
C GLU A 55 -5.92 -0.53 -7.78
N THR A 56 -4.96 -1.27 -7.22
CA THR A 56 -4.37 -0.96 -5.91
C THR A 56 -3.73 0.41 -5.88
N CYS A 57 -2.89 0.75 -6.87
CA CYS A 57 -2.26 2.07 -6.95
C CYS A 57 -3.26 3.20 -7.16
N ASN A 58 -4.37 2.95 -7.87
CA ASN A 58 -5.45 3.91 -8.01
C ASN A 58 -6.18 4.12 -6.68
N TYR A 59 -6.48 3.03 -5.97
CA TYR A 59 -7.18 3.08 -4.69
C TYR A 59 -6.35 3.77 -3.60
N ILE A 60 -5.05 3.49 -3.53
CA ILE A 60 -4.13 4.24 -2.64
C ILE A 60 -4.20 5.74 -2.94
N ARG A 61 -4.19 6.13 -4.22
CA ARG A 61 -4.31 7.53 -4.63
C ARG A 61 -5.66 8.15 -4.28
N SER A 62 -6.76 7.40 -4.34
CA SER A 62 -8.07 7.91 -3.92
C SER A 62 -8.13 8.09 -2.41
N LEU A 63 -7.64 7.12 -1.64
CA LEU A 63 -7.57 7.20 -0.18
C LEU A 63 -6.74 8.41 0.28
N HIS A 64 -5.59 8.67 -0.34
CA HIS A 64 -4.80 9.87 -0.03
C HIS A 64 -5.60 11.15 -0.28
N ARG A 65 -6.31 11.25 -1.41
CA ARG A 65 -7.16 12.41 -1.71
C ARG A 65 -8.30 12.56 -0.72
N GLU A 66 -8.99 11.47 -0.37
CA GLU A 66 -10.07 11.49 0.61
C GLU A 66 -9.58 11.97 1.99
N VAL A 67 -8.38 11.54 2.39
CA VAL A 67 -7.73 12.02 3.63
C VAL A 67 -7.38 13.50 3.54
N ASP A 68 -6.80 13.95 2.41
CA ASP A 68 -6.44 15.35 2.19
C ASP A 68 -7.69 16.25 2.19
N ASP A 69 -8.72 15.89 1.43
CA ASP A 69 -9.99 16.62 1.32
C ASP A 69 -10.71 16.70 2.68
N LEU A 70 -10.73 15.59 3.43
CA LEU A 70 -11.29 15.56 4.79
C LEU A 70 -10.49 16.47 5.73
N SER A 71 -9.16 16.44 5.65
CA SER A 71 -8.28 17.27 6.48
C SER A 71 -8.51 18.76 6.21
N GLU A 72 -8.64 19.16 4.95
CA GLU A 72 -8.94 20.53 4.56
C GLU A 72 -10.34 20.97 5.04
N THR A 73 -11.34 20.11 4.87
CA THR A 73 -12.71 20.37 5.33
C THR A 73 -12.76 20.57 6.85
N LEU A 74 -12.06 19.73 7.60
CA LEU A 74 -11.98 19.85 9.06
C LEU A 74 -11.23 21.11 9.50
N ALA A 75 -10.14 21.47 8.81
CA ALA A 75 -9.42 22.71 9.08
C ALA A 75 -10.30 23.94 8.84
N ALA A 76 -11.07 23.96 7.74
CA ALA A 76 -12.01 25.03 7.43
C ALA A 76 -13.15 25.13 8.47
N LEU A 77 -13.68 23.99 8.93
CA LEU A 77 -14.68 23.96 10.00
C LEU A 77 -14.12 24.53 11.30
N LEU A 78 -12.90 24.16 11.69
CA LEU A 78 -12.26 24.68 12.89
C LEU A 78 -11.94 26.18 12.83
N ALA A 79 -11.76 26.73 11.62
CA ALA A 79 -11.54 28.15 11.40
C ALA A 79 -12.84 28.98 11.29
N SER A 80 -14.00 28.32 11.25
CA SER A 80 -15.31 28.97 11.14
C SER A 80 -15.78 29.50 12.49
N ASP A 81 -16.18 30.78 12.52
CA ASP A 81 -16.77 31.43 13.71
C ASP A 81 -18.09 30.79 14.17
N ALA A 82 -18.70 29.94 13.34
CA ALA A 82 -19.92 29.21 13.68
C ALA A 82 -19.67 27.98 14.59
N VAL A 83 -18.43 27.51 14.71
CA VAL A 83 -18.08 26.34 15.52
C VAL A 83 -17.76 26.76 16.94
N THR A 84 -18.52 26.23 17.91
CA THR A 84 -18.26 26.54 19.33
C THR A 84 -16.96 25.89 19.81
N ALA A 85 -16.38 26.40 20.90
CA ALA A 85 -15.16 25.84 21.47
C ALA A 85 -15.30 24.34 21.85
N GLU A 86 -16.49 23.92 22.29
CA GLU A 86 -16.79 22.52 22.63
C GLU A 86 -16.84 21.63 21.37
N GLN A 87 -17.49 22.09 20.30
CA GLN A 87 -17.52 21.38 19.02
C GLN A 87 -16.12 21.27 18.41
N ALA A 88 -15.34 22.35 18.50
CA ALA A 88 -13.94 22.34 18.07
C ALA A 88 -13.08 21.38 18.89
N ALA A 89 -13.34 21.22 20.20
CA ALA A 89 -12.64 20.24 21.04
C ALA A 89 -12.97 18.79 20.62
N VAL A 90 -14.22 18.49 20.30
CA VAL A 90 -14.63 17.18 19.78
C VAL A 90 -13.94 16.90 18.44
N ILE A 91 -13.97 17.83 17.49
CA ILE A 91 -13.30 17.67 16.19
C ILE A 91 -11.79 17.41 16.37
N ARG A 92 -11.12 18.14 17.26
CA ARG A 92 -9.69 17.91 17.57
C ARG A 92 -9.43 16.54 18.19
N SER A 93 -10.36 16.01 18.99
CA SER A 93 -10.24 14.66 19.58
C SER A 93 -10.35 13.53 18.55
N LEU A 94 -11.03 13.77 17.42
CA LEU A 94 -11.15 12.81 16.32
C LEU A 94 -9.91 12.80 15.40
N LEU A 95 -9.05 13.82 15.49
CA LEU A 95 -7.82 13.99 14.72
C LEU A 95 -6.56 13.47 15.46
N MET A 96 -6.73 12.98 16.70
CA MET A 96 -5.68 12.41 17.57
C MET A 96 -5.79 10.89 17.59
#